data_AF-D2EG44-F1
#
_entry.id   AF-D2EG44-F1
#
_cell.length_a   1.000
_cell.length_b   1.000
_cell.length_c   1.000
_cell.angle_alpha   90.00
_cell.angle_beta   90.00
_cell.angle_gamma   90.00
#
_symmetry.space_group_name_H-M   'P 1'
#
loop_
_entity.id
_entity.type
_entity.pdbx_description
1 polymer ?
#
loop_
_entity_poly.entity_id
_entity_poly.type
_entity_poly.pdbx_seq_one_letter_code
_entity_poly.pdbx_strand_id
1 'polypeptide(L)'
;MERKEDFAYIAAYVKSNEELPLPNKDNIKDYNRIVADYLLKLYGIQKRISSNQLFMLYSADKDDRDILTKLMKNAYEKYLKIYSIKLGAGKELEINSEKLRYHFLISIIGSRDHSKEKEAISIISEIVGDKAVNKARNAFNTYYKDLRKDIIQYVNRNDINKALKLLKNTGDEAINNVISASEYRDGEELKGQNILEAVESNNPLDYDSGVQIACVYLPNPHRRGIYNYCNDERFKLIRYGVNGNSIGSAICYLEDGNFLVDSVLGHRTFSKEKIFDVVYKDLVNRAKEYNAKRIIFNMRVLNDTPKKFIENIKKYQLNLDKIKMPLNTDGYLEASKEGVQGYVVDFSDTTK
;
A
#
# COMPACT_ATOMS: atom_id res chain seq x y z
N MET A 1 16.93 -12.67 -24.91
CA MET A 1 16.75 -11.24 -24.60
C MET A 1 16.74 -11.12 -23.09
N GLU A 2 17.76 -10.46 -22.53
CA GLU A 2 17.86 -10.20 -21.09
C GLU A 2 16.84 -9.13 -20.70
N ARG A 3 16.10 -9.32 -19.60
CA ARG A 3 15.11 -8.35 -19.12
C ARG A 3 15.74 -7.51 -18.01
N LYS A 4 15.35 -6.23 -17.93
CA LYS A 4 15.81 -5.30 -16.87
C LYS A 4 15.57 -5.85 -15.44
N GLU A 5 14.57 -6.71 -15.29
CA GLU A 5 14.22 -7.41 -14.05
C GLU A 5 15.29 -8.43 -13.59
N ASP A 6 16.06 -9.01 -14.53
CA ASP A 6 17.10 -10.00 -14.25
C ASP A 6 18.32 -9.35 -13.55
N PHE A 7 18.55 -8.05 -13.78
CA PHE A 7 19.65 -7.29 -13.19
C PHE A 7 19.33 -6.69 -11.80
N ALA A 8 18.05 -6.59 -11.43
CA ALA A 8 17.63 -6.01 -10.15
C ALA A 8 18.14 -6.80 -8.93
N TYR A 9 18.33 -8.12 -9.09
CA TYR A 9 18.82 -8.99 -8.03
C TYR A 9 20.34 -9.10 -7.99
N ILE A 10 21.05 -8.84 -9.10
CA ILE A 10 22.52 -8.63 -9.07
C ILE A 10 22.85 -7.40 -8.21
N ALA A 11 22.07 -6.33 -8.34
CA ALA A 11 22.24 -5.16 -7.49
C ALA A 11 22.04 -5.49 -6.00
N ALA A 12 21.15 -6.43 -5.68
CA ALA A 12 20.98 -6.93 -4.31
C ALA A 12 22.20 -7.73 -3.84
N TYR A 13 22.80 -8.58 -4.70
CA TYR A 13 24.05 -9.30 -4.39
C TYR A 13 25.19 -8.34 -4.01
N VAL A 14 25.49 -7.38 -4.88
CA VAL A 14 26.60 -6.42 -4.67
C VAL A 14 26.40 -5.63 -3.38
N LYS A 15 25.16 -5.26 -3.06
CA LYS A 15 24.85 -4.49 -1.84
C LYS A 15 24.69 -5.34 -0.58
N SER A 16 24.60 -6.66 -0.71
CA SER A 16 24.57 -7.60 0.41
C SER A 16 25.96 -7.99 0.91
N ASN A 17 27.01 -7.25 0.53
CA ASN A 17 28.41 -7.63 0.79
C ASN A 17 28.72 -9.08 0.37
N GLU A 18 28.18 -9.51 -0.77
CA GLU A 18 28.38 -10.86 -1.32
C GLU A 18 27.82 -12.01 -0.45
N GLU A 19 26.90 -11.72 0.48
CA GLU A 19 26.26 -12.72 1.34
C GLU A 19 25.12 -13.50 0.66
N LEU A 20 24.69 -13.07 -0.52
CA LEU A 20 23.77 -13.79 -1.41
C LEU A 20 24.53 -14.75 -2.34
N PRO A 21 23.87 -15.77 -2.93
CA PRO A 21 24.52 -16.66 -3.90
C PRO A 21 25.19 -15.90 -5.05
N LEU A 22 26.38 -16.30 -5.51
CA LEU A 22 27.09 -15.58 -6.58
C LEU A 22 26.30 -15.62 -7.91
N PRO A 23 25.91 -14.47 -8.51
CA PRO A 23 25.31 -14.45 -9.84
C PRO A 23 26.36 -14.74 -10.92
N ASN A 24 26.03 -15.61 -11.87
CA ASN A 24 26.90 -15.97 -12.99
C ASN A 24 26.08 -16.27 -14.27
N LYS A 25 26.78 -16.52 -15.39
CA LYS A 25 26.14 -16.76 -16.70
C LYS A 25 25.16 -17.93 -16.71
N ASP A 26 25.37 -18.92 -15.86
CA ASP A 26 24.59 -20.15 -15.83
C ASP A 26 23.32 -20.01 -14.98
N ASN A 27 23.33 -19.12 -13.99
CA ASN A 27 22.24 -18.98 -13.03
C ASN A 27 21.46 -17.66 -13.13
N ILE A 28 21.92 -16.68 -13.92
CA ILE A 28 21.36 -15.32 -13.89
C ILE A 28 19.87 -15.25 -14.25
N LYS A 29 19.40 -16.11 -15.16
CA LYS A 29 17.99 -16.15 -15.59
C LYS A 29 17.04 -16.66 -14.50
N ASP A 30 17.55 -17.46 -13.57
CA ASP A 30 16.79 -18.05 -12.47
C ASP A 30 17.19 -17.45 -11.10
N TYR A 31 18.00 -16.38 -11.10
CA TYR A 31 18.65 -15.88 -9.90
C TYR A 31 17.66 -15.44 -8.81
N ASN A 32 16.51 -14.91 -9.21
CA ASN A 32 15.44 -14.52 -8.28
C ASN A 32 14.90 -15.72 -7.49
N ARG A 33 14.77 -16.88 -8.15
CA ARG A 33 14.34 -18.13 -7.51
C ARG A 33 15.44 -18.64 -6.58
N ILE A 34 16.69 -18.61 -7.03
CA ILE A 34 17.84 -19.04 -6.24
C ILE A 34 17.97 -18.21 -4.94
N VAL A 35 17.81 -16.89 -5.04
CA VAL A 35 17.77 -16.02 -3.86
C VAL A 35 16.58 -16.35 -2.97
N ALA A 36 15.38 -16.56 -3.51
CA ALA A 36 14.22 -16.95 -2.71
C ALA A 36 14.44 -18.27 -1.96
N ASP A 37 14.96 -19.30 -2.64
CA ASP A 37 15.29 -20.60 -2.05
C ASP A 37 16.38 -20.46 -0.97
N TYR A 38 17.37 -19.59 -1.19
CA TYR A 38 18.42 -19.29 -0.23
C TYR A 38 17.85 -18.63 1.04
N LEU A 39 17.00 -17.60 0.89
CA LEU A 39 16.34 -16.94 2.03
C LEU A 39 15.40 -17.89 2.77
N LEU A 40 14.68 -18.76 2.06
CA LEU A 40 13.84 -19.78 2.68
C LEU A 40 14.68 -20.76 3.49
N LYS A 41 15.81 -21.23 2.96
CA LYS A 41 16.68 -22.19 3.64
C LYS A 41 17.39 -21.57 4.85
N LEU A 42 17.91 -20.35 4.71
CA LEU A 42 18.74 -19.71 5.72
C LEU A 42 17.89 -19.04 6.81
N TYR A 43 16.83 -18.34 6.41
CA TYR A 43 16.01 -17.52 7.29
C TYR A 43 14.58 -18.06 7.46
N GLY A 44 14.11 -19.00 6.64
CA GLY A 44 12.72 -19.47 6.67
C GLY A 44 11.73 -18.45 6.11
N ILE A 45 12.18 -17.53 5.26
CA ILE A 45 11.33 -16.51 4.63
C ILE A 45 10.62 -17.15 3.44
N GLN A 46 9.31 -17.34 3.54
CA GLN A 46 8.48 -17.97 2.50
C GLN A 46 7.95 -16.98 1.45
N LYS A 47 7.74 -15.72 1.85
CA LYS A 47 7.24 -14.67 0.96
C LYS A 47 8.37 -14.15 0.09
N ARG A 48 8.10 -13.96 -1.20
CA ARG A 48 9.05 -13.32 -2.11
C ARG A 48 9.21 -11.85 -1.71
N ILE A 49 10.41 -11.46 -1.29
CA ILE A 49 10.74 -10.07 -0.93
C ILE A 49 11.32 -9.31 -2.13
N SER A 50 11.07 -8.01 -2.20
CA SER A 50 11.59 -7.14 -3.26
C SER A 50 13.10 -6.90 -3.14
N SER A 51 13.73 -6.38 -4.19
CA SER A 51 15.15 -6.01 -4.15
C SER A 51 15.47 -4.96 -3.08
N ASN A 52 14.54 -4.04 -2.79
CA ASN A 52 14.71 -3.04 -1.74
C ASN A 52 14.59 -3.66 -0.35
N GLN A 53 13.63 -4.58 -0.17
CA GLN A 53 13.47 -5.33 1.08
C GLN A 53 14.67 -6.22 1.38
N LEU A 54 15.23 -6.85 0.35
CA LEU A 54 16.52 -7.55 0.41
C LEU A 54 17.63 -6.62 0.87
N PHE A 55 17.77 -5.45 0.24
CA PHE A 55 18.76 -4.46 0.63
C PHE A 55 18.61 -4.06 2.10
N MET A 56 17.39 -3.79 2.55
CA MET A 56 17.10 -3.41 3.93
C MET A 56 17.47 -4.53 4.91
N LEU A 57 17.11 -5.79 4.62
CA LEU A 57 17.49 -6.94 5.44
C LEU A 57 19.01 -7.05 5.57
N TYR A 58 19.76 -6.93 4.48
CA TYR A 58 21.22 -7.06 4.49
C TYR A 58 21.97 -5.80 4.94
N SER A 59 21.29 -4.66 5.10
CA SER A 59 21.85 -3.45 5.69
C SER A 59 21.97 -3.53 7.22
N ALA A 60 21.21 -4.44 7.85
CA ALA A 60 21.32 -4.71 9.28
C ALA A 60 22.52 -5.62 9.58
N ASP A 61 23.05 -5.52 10.80
CA ASP A 61 24.08 -6.43 11.30
C ASP A 61 23.53 -7.87 11.41
N LYS A 62 24.43 -8.85 11.35
CA LYS A 62 24.07 -10.27 11.32
C LYS A 62 23.14 -10.69 12.48
N ASP A 63 23.42 -10.21 13.70
CA ASP A 63 22.63 -10.54 14.90
C ASP A 63 21.22 -9.93 14.85
N ASP A 64 21.08 -8.77 14.23
CA ASP A 64 19.82 -8.05 14.04
C ASP A 64 18.95 -8.69 12.94
N ARG A 65 19.56 -9.33 11.95
CA ARG A 65 18.83 -10.04 10.87
C ARG A 65 18.02 -11.21 11.36
N ASP A 66 18.47 -11.91 12.40
CA ASP A 66 17.71 -13.02 13.01
C ASP A 66 16.44 -12.50 13.70
N ILE A 67 16.53 -11.31 14.31
CA ILE A 67 15.38 -10.62 14.93
C ILE A 67 14.40 -10.14 13.86
N LEU A 68 14.90 -9.47 12.81
CA LEU A 68 14.10 -9.06 11.64
C LEU A 68 13.35 -10.25 11.04
N THR A 69 14.05 -11.37 10.85
CA THR A 69 13.48 -12.59 10.29
C THR A 69 12.35 -13.15 11.16
N LYS A 70 12.53 -13.15 12.50
CA LYS A 70 11.47 -13.57 13.43
C LYS A 70 10.25 -12.66 13.35
N LEU A 71 10.46 -11.35 13.28
CA LEU A 71 9.37 -10.37 13.10
C LEU A 71 8.63 -10.59 11.79
N MET A 72 9.35 -10.80 10.69
CA MET A 72 8.77 -11.09 9.38
C MET A 72 7.91 -12.37 9.39
N LYS A 73 8.36 -13.42 10.10
CA LYS A 73 7.60 -14.67 10.21
C LYS A 73 6.29 -14.50 10.97
N ASN A 74 6.28 -13.61 11.96
CA ASN A 74 5.11 -13.31 12.79
C ASN A 74 4.35 -12.07 12.27
N ALA A 75 4.73 -11.56 11.10
CA ALA A 75 4.12 -10.36 10.56
C ALA A 75 2.70 -10.64 10.08
N TYR A 76 1.85 -9.62 10.17
CA TYR A 76 0.49 -9.63 9.67
C TYR A 76 0.28 -8.42 8.76
N GLU A 77 -0.68 -8.58 7.84
CA GLU A 77 -1.32 -7.48 7.13
C GLU A 77 -2.81 -7.54 7.49
N LYS A 78 -3.41 -6.42 7.92
CA LYS A 78 -4.84 -6.36 8.25
C LYS A 78 -5.46 -5.01 7.91
N TYR A 79 -6.79 -4.99 7.87
CA TYR A 79 -7.58 -3.78 7.59
C TYR A 79 -7.12 -3.09 6.30
N LEU A 80 -6.99 -3.86 5.22
CA LEU A 80 -6.74 -3.33 3.89
C LEU A 80 -7.93 -2.44 3.48
N LYS A 81 -7.64 -1.20 3.10
CA LYS A 81 -8.61 -0.24 2.57
C LYS A 81 -8.09 0.31 1.26
N ILE A 82 -9.00 0.56 0.33
CA ILE A 82 -8.68 1.05 -1.01
C ILE A 82 -9.41 2.37 -1.21
N TYR A 83 -8.70 3.39 -1.66
CA TYR A 83 -9.25 4.73 -1.87
C TYR A 83 -9.01 5.21 -3.30
N SER A 84 -9.96 5.94 -3.89
CA SER A 84 -9.68 6.65 -5.15
C SER A 84 -8.99 8.00 -4.88
N ILE A 85 -7.90 8.27 -5.60
CA ILE A 85 -7.20 9.57 -5.54
C ILE A 85 -7.64 10.54 -6.64
N LYS A 86 -8.53 10.11 -7.55
CA LYS A 86 -8.99 10.91 -8.70
C LYS A 86 -10.28 11.66 -8.41
N LEU A 87 -11.25 11.00 -7.77
CA LEU A 87 -12.55 11.58 -7.48
C LEU A 87 -12.47 12.53 -6.29
N GLY A 88 -13.25 13.60 -6.33
CA GLY A 88 -13.32 14.56 -5.23
C GLY A 88 -13.72 13.86 -3.94
N ALA A 89 -13.00 14.18 -2.87
CA ALA A 89 -13.10 13.61 -1.52
C ALA A 89 -12.67 12.14 -1.46
N GLY A 90 -11.53 11.87 -0.80
CA GLY A 90 -10.94 10.55 -0.53
C GLY A 90 -11.90 9.55 0.12
N LYS A 91 -12.82 9.01 -0.67
CA LYS A 91 -13.79 8.01 -0.28
C LYS A 91 -13.15 6.64 -0.45
N GLU A 92 -13.41 5.80 0.54
CA GLU A 92 -13.10 4.39 0.45
C GLU A 92 -13.91 3.78 -0.70
N LEU A 93 -13.24 2.97 -1.51
CA LEU A 93 -13.85 2.21 -2.58
C LEU A 93 -14.38 0.91 -1.99
N GLU A 94 -15.70 0.78 -1.96
CA GLU A 94 -16.35 -0.49 -1.64
C GLU A 94 -16.23 -1.42 -2.84
N ILE A 95 -15.17 -2.22 -2.87
CA ILE A 95 -14.87 -3.11 -4.00
C ILE A 95 -15.34 -4.52 -3.67
N ASN A 96 -16.37 -4.96 -4.39
CA ASN A 96 -16.73 -6.38 -4.43
C ASN A 96 -15.78 -7.10 -5.40
N SER A 97 -14.80 -7.83 -4.87
CA SER A 97 -13.77 -8.54 -5.64
C SER A 97 -14.34 -9.56 -6.63
N GLU A 98 -15.45 -10.22 -6.29
CA GLU A 98 -16.13 -11.18 -7.17
C GLU A 98 -16.74 -10.50 -8.40
N LYS A 99 -17.33 -9.32 -8.21
CA LYS A 99 -17.95 -8.52 -9.29
C LYS A 99 -16.93 -7.68 -10.07
N LEU A 100 -15.79 -7.36 -9.47
CA LEU A 100 -14.82 -6.47 -10.08
C LEU A 100 -14.31 -6.96 -11.44
N ARG A 101 -14.02 -8.25 -11.57
CA ARG A 101 -13.60 -8.86 -12.85
C ARG A 101 -14.66 -8.71 -13.93
N TYR A 102 -15.94 -8.82 -13.55
CA TYR A 102 -17.05 -8.55 -14.45
C TYR A 102 -17.14 -7.06 -14.83
N HIS A 103 -16.93 -6.14 -13.88
CA HIS A 103 -16.95 -4.71 -14.17
C HIS A 103 -15.83 -4.30 -15.13
N PHE A 104 -14.62 -4.87 -15.00
CA PHE A 104 -13.55 -4.66 -15.98
C PHE A 104 -13.96 -5.07 -17.39
N LEU A 105 -14.57 -6.24 -17.56
CA LEU A 105 -15.10 -6.67 -18.86
C LEU A 105 -16.16 -5.71 -19.40
N ILE A 106 -17.20 -5.41 -18.60
CA ILE A 106 -18.33 -4.58 -19.00
C ILE A 106 -17.88 -3.16 -19.35
N SER A 107 -16.92 -2.59 -18.63
CA SER A 107 -16.41 -1.24 -18.89
C SER A 107 -15.82 -1.09 -20.31
N ILE A 108 -15.23 -2.17 -20.84
CA ILE A 108 -14.59 -2.21 -22.16
C ILE A 108 -15.57 -2.63 -23.26
N ILE A 109 -16.29 -3.74 -23.05
CA ILE A 109 -17.14 -4.33 -24.12
C ILE A 109 -18.58 -3.80 -24.10
N GLY A 110 -19.02 -3.20 -22.99
CA GLY A 110 -20.40 -2.76 -22.75
C GLY A 110 -21.36 -3.88 -22.33
N SER A 111 -22.59 -3.50 -22.01
CA SER A 111 -23.67 -4.40 -21.61
C SER A 111 -25.00 -3.95 -22.23
N ARG A 112 -25.91 -4.90 -22.46
CA ARG A 112 -27.30 -4.58 -22.83
C ARG A 112 -28.08 -3.98 -21.66
N ASP A 113 -27.68 -4.30 -20.44
CA ASP A 113 -28.17 -3.66 -19.23
C ASP A 113 -27.40 -2.36 -19.01
N HIS A 114 -28.02 -1.24 -19.37
CA HIS A 114 -27.43 0.10 -19.25
C HIS A 114 -27.15 0.51 -17.80
N SER A 115 -27.88 -0.04 -16.82
CA SER A 115 -27.63 0.24 -15.41
C SER A 115 -26.30 -0.38 -14.99
N LYS A 116 -26.13 -1.68 -15.27
CA LYS A 116 -24.88 -2.40 -14.99
C LYS A 116 -23.69 -1.84 -15.77
N GLU A 117 -23.91 -1.35 -16.99
CA GLU A 117 -22.86 -0.70 -17.76
C GLU A 117 -22.39 0.60 -17.09
N LYS A 118 -23.34 1.46 -16.70
CA LYS A 118 -23.01 2.73 -16.01
C LYS A 118 -22.27 2.48 -14.70
N GLU A 119 -22.75 1.52 -13.91
CA GLU A 119 -22.10 1.09 -12.67
C GLU A 119 -20.67 0.61 -12.92
N ALA A 120 -20.47 -0.31 -13.88
CA ALA A 120 -19.14 -0.82 -14.22
C ALA A 120 -18.19 0.28 -14.72
N ILE A 121 -18.67 1.17 -15.59
CA ILE A 121 -17.85 2.29 -16.07
C ILE A 121 -17.47 3.20 -14.90
N SER A 122 -18.42 3.53 -14.02
CA SER A 122 -18.15 4.36 -12.84
C SER A 122 -17.05 3.76 -11.98
N ILE A 123 -17.23 2.52 -11.52
CA ILE A 123 -16.29 1.83 -10.63
C ILE A 123 -14.89 1.73 -11.26
N ILE A 124 -14.81 1.27 -12.51
CA ILE A 124 -13.51 1.07 -13.16
C ILE A 124 -12.83 2.42 -13.46
N SER A 125 -13.61 3.46 -13.77
CA SER A 125 -13.09 4.82 -13.91
C SER A 125 -12.45 5.35 -12.62
N GLU A 126 -12.92 4.94 -11.44
CA GLU A 126 -12.32 5.35 -10.15
C GLU A 126 -10.94 4.72 -9.95
N ILE A 127 -10.71 3.55 -10.56
CA ILE A 127 -9.49 2.73 -10.44
C ILE A 127 -8.43 3.13 -11.48
N VAL A 128 -8.81 3.16 -12.76
CA VAL A 128 -7.88 3.37 -13.89
C VAL A 128 -8.02 4.74 -14.57
N GLY A 129 -9.16 5.42 -14.35
CA GLY A 129 -9.47 6.75 -14.87
C GLY A 129 -10.33 6.73 -16.14
N ASP A 130 -11.31 7.64 -16.23
CA ASP A 130 -12.22 7.80 -17.39
C ASP A 130 -11.53 7.78 -18.76
N LYS A 131 -10.39 8.48 -18.90
CA LYS A 131 -9.67 8.54 -20.17
C LYS A 131 -9.14 7.17 -20.59
N ALA A 132 -8.71 6.34 -19.63
CA ALA A 132 -8.25 4.99 -19.91
C ALA A 132 -9.43 4.09 -20.33
N VAL A 133 -10.54 4.15 -19.60
CA VAL A 133 -11.77 3.40 -19.91
C VAL A 133 -12.29 3.76 -21.31
N ASN A 134 -12.42 5.05 -21.62
CA ASN A 134 -12.91 5.51 -22.92
C ASN A 134 -11.97 5.11 -24.07
N LYS A 135 -10.65 5.18 -23.88
CA LYS A 135 -9.68 4.72 -24.88
C LYS A 135 -9.81 3.22 -25.13
N ALA A 136 -9.85 2.41 -24.07
CA ALA A 136 -9.99 0.95 -24.18
C ALA A 136 -11.29 0.56 -24.88
N ARG A 137 -12.41 1.19 -24.52
CA ARG A 137 -13.72 0.97 -25.14
C ARG A 137 -13.74 1.35 -26.62
N ASN A 138 -13.14 2.50 -26.97
CA ASN A 138 -13.02 2.93 -28.36
C ASN A 138 -12.14 1.98 -29.19
N ALA A 139 -11.02 1.53 -28.62
CA ALA A 139 -10.15 0.54 -29.26
C ALA A 139 -10.92 -0.78 -29.50
N PHE A 140 -11.63 -1.28 -28.48
CA PHE A 140 -12.42 -2.50 -28.60
C PHE A 140 -13.51 -2.39 -29.67
N ASN A 141 -14.31 -1.31 -29.65
CA ASN A 141 -15.41 -1.15 -30.61
C ASN A 141 -14.94 -0.91 -32.05
N THR A 142 -13.75 -0.31 -32.23
CA THR A 142 -13.19 -0.04 -33.55
C THR A 142 -12.50 -1.27 -34.15
N TYR A 143 -11.66 -1.95 -33.36
CA TYR A 143 -10.73 -2.96 -33.90
C TYR A 143 -11.04 -4.40 -33.47
N TYR A 144 -11.71 -4.61 -32.34
CA TYR A 144 -11.85 -5.93 -31.70
C TYR A 144 -13.29 -6.34 -31.43
N LYS A 145 -14.26 -5.63 -32.02
CA LYS A 145 -15.70 -5.82 -31.78
C LYS A 145 -16.17 -7.26 -32.05
N ASP A 146 -15.50 -7.98 -32.95
CA ASP A 146 -15.86 -9.33 -33.34
C ASP A 146 -15.60 -10.35 -32.22
N LEU A 147 -14.65 -10.07 -31.31
CA LEU A 147 -14.39 -10.89 -30.13
C LEU A 147 -15.54 -10.87 -29.11
N ARG A 148 -16.49 -9.94 -29.24
CA ARG A 148 -17.61 -9.76 -28.30
C ARG A 148 -18.41 -11.05 -28.11
N LYS A 149 -18.64 -11.81 -29.18
CA LYS A 149 -19.43 -13.05 -29.12
C LYS A 149 -18.73 -14.11 -28.26
N ASP A 150 -17.43 -14.30 -28.45
CA ASP A 150 -16.64 -15.29 -27.71
C ASP A 150 -16.50 -14.89 -26.24
N ILE A 151 -16.28 -13.59 -25.97
CA ILE A 151 -16.25 -13.05 -24.62
C ILE A 151 -17.58 -13.32 -23.90
N ILE A 152 -18.72 -13.03 -24.53
CA ILE A 152 -20.05 -13.31 -23.96
C ILE A 152 -20.25 -14.81 -23.70
N GLN A 153 -19.76 -15.67 -24.60
CA GLN A 153 -19.86 -17.12 -24.41
C GLN A 153 -19.11 -17.59 -23.16
N TYR A 154 -17.90 -17.07 -22.92
CA TYR A 154 -17.14 -17.39 -21.71
C TYR A 154 -17.82 -16.85 -20.45
N VAL A 155 -18.36 -15.62 -20.50
CA VAL A 155 -19.13 -15.03 -19.40
C VAL A 155 -20.36 -15.86 -19.04
N ASN A 156 -21.13 -16.32 -20.03
CA ASN A 156 -22.31 -17.17 -19.81
C ASN A 156 -21.97 -18.54 -19.22
N ARG A 157 -20.72 -19.00 -19.39
CA ARG A 157 -20.19 -20.23 -18.77
C ARG A 157 -19.52 -19.97 -17.42
N ASN A 158 -19.63 -18.75 -16.88
CA ASN A 158 -18.97 -18.30 -15.66
C ASN A 158 -17.42 -18.39 -15.71
N ASP A 159 -16.83 -18.32 -16.91
CA ASP A 159 -15.37 -18.39 -17.14
C ASP A 159 -14.77 -17.02 -17.43
N ILE A 160 -14.84 -16.15 -16.42
CA ILE A 160 -14.45 -14.73 -16.52
C ILE A 160 -12.96 -14.55 -16.75
N ASN A 161 -12.14 -15.46 -16.25
CA ASN A 161 -10.70 -15.41 -16.45
C ASN A 161 -10.35 -15.64 -17.93
N LYS A 162 -11.02 -16.57 -18.63
CA LYS A 162 -10.81 -16.72 -20.07
C LYS A 162 -11.34 -15.52 -20.86
N ALA A 163 -12.46 -14.94 -20.46
CA ALA A 163 -12.96 -13.71 -21.08
C ALA A 163 -11.96 -12.54 -20.95
N LEU A 164 -11.37 -12.33 -19.77
CA LEU A 164 -10.32 -11.32 -19.55
C LEU A 164 -9.05 -11.64 -20.34
N LYS A 165 -8.66 -12.93 -20.41
CA LYS A 165 -7.50 -13.37 -21.20
C LYS A 165 -7.68 -13.08 -22.68
N LEU A 166 -8.89 -13.20 -23.24
CA LEU A 166 -9.15 -12.81 -24.63
C LEU A 166 -8.86 -11.33 -24.87
N LEU A 167 -9.30 -10.44 -23.97
CA LEU A 167 -8.98 -9.02 -24.05
C LEU A 167 -7.47 -8.77 -23.94
N LYS A 168 -6.77 -9.49 -23.04
CA LYS A 168 -5.31 -9.40 -22.89
C LYS A 168 -4.54 -9.83 -24.13
N ASN A 169 -5.01 -10.89 -24.77
CA ASN A 169 -4.39 -11.44 -25.96
C ASN A 169 -4.51 -10.53 -27.19
N THR A 170 -5.34 -9.47 -27.14
CA THR A 170 -5.35 -8.45 -28.21
C THR A 170 -4.01 -7.73 -28.33
N GLY A 171 -3.22 -7.66 -27.24
CA GLY A 171 -1.96 -6.92 -27.20
C GLY A 171 -2.14 -5.40 -27.25
N ASP A 172 -3.37 -4.90 -27.32
CA ASP A 172 -3.68 -3.47 -27.40
C ASP A 172 -3.33 -2.77 -26.08
N GLU A 173 -2.53 -1.70 -26.17
CA GLU A 173 -2.05 -0.97 -24.99
C GLU A 173 -3.21 -0.34 -24.20
N ALA A 174 -4.22 0.20 -24.88
CA ALA A 174 -5.34 0.84 -24.20
C ALA A 174 -6.20 -0.17 -23.45
N ILE A 175 -6.50 -1.33 -24.07
CA ILE A 175 -7.20 -2.44 -23.41
C ILE A 175 -6.37 -2.98 -22.25
N ASN A 176 -5.07 -3.25 -22.46
CA ASN A 176 -4.16 -3.77 -21.45
C ASN A 176 -4.03 -2.85 -20.23
N ASN A 177 -4.02 -1.54 -20.43
CA ASN A 177 -4.00 -0.56 -19.33
C ASN A 177 -5.22 -0.66 -18.40
N VAL A 178 -6.37 -1.10 -18.91
CA VAL A 178 -7.59 -1.28 -18.10
C VAL A 178 -7.63 -2.67 -17.48
N ILE A 179 -7.39 -3.73 -18.25
CA ILE A 179 -7.50 -5.11 -17.71
C ILE A 179 -6.32 -5.53 -16.82
N SER A 180 -5.13 -4.94 -16.97
CA SER A 180 -3.99 -5.26 -16.09
C SER A 180 -4.27 -4.83 -14.64
N ALA A 181 -5.19 -3.88 -14.45
CA ALA A 181 -5.72 -3.49 -13.14
C ALA A 181 -6.60 -4.58 -12.50
N SER A 182 -7.16 -5.49 -13.30
CA SER A 182 -7.94 -6.65 -12.83
C SER A 182 -7.06 -7.81 -12.33
N GLU A 183 -5.75 -7.75 -12.59
CA GLU A 183 -4.81 -8.80 -12.24
C GLU A 183 -4.36 -8.68 -10.79
N TYR A 184 -5.07 -9.38 -9.90
CA TYR A 184 -4.62 -9.69 -8.56
C TYR A 184 -3.30 -10.46 -8.64
N ARG A 185 -2.23 -9.92 -8.04
CA ARG A 185 -1.01 -10.71 -7.82
C ARG A 185 -1.21 -11.51 -6.55
N ASP A 186 -1.01 -12.83 -6.62
CA ASP A 186 -0.99 -13.74 -5.46
C ASP A 186 -2.12 -13.49 -4.44
N GLY A 187 -3.33 -13.22 -4.94
CA GLY A 187 -4.57 -13.28 -4.16
C GLY A 187 -5.17 -11.96 -3.66
N GLU A 188 -4.45 -10.84 -3.52
CA GLU A 188 -4.98 -9.78 -2.61
C GLU A 188 -4.86 -8.31 -3.07
N GLU A 189 -3.95 -7.93 -3.97
CA GLU A 189 -3.74 -6.49 -4.30
C GLU A 189 -4.34 -6.09 -5.65
N LEU A 190 -5.03 -4.95 -5.67
CA LEU A 190 -5.68 -4.38 -6.85
C LEU A 190 -4.70 -3.42 -7.51
N LYS A 191 -4.46 -3.53 -8.82
CA LYS A 191 -3.50 -2.65 -9.49
C LYS A 191 -4.20 -1.45 -10.07
N GLY A 192 -3.75 -0.25 -9.74
CA GLY A 192 -4.30 0.97 -10.33
C GLY A 192 -3.46 2.18 -9.98
N GLN A 193 -3.23 3.04 -10.97
CA GLN A 193 -2.49 4.28 -10.76
C GLN A 193 -3.30 5.34 -9.99
N ASN A 194 -4.63 5.18 -9.90
CA ASN A 194 -5.51 6.11 -9.21
C ASN A 194 -6.09 5.54 -7.91
N ILE A 195 -5.54 4.44 -7.41
CA ILE A 195 -5.92 3.89 -6.11
C ILE A 195 -4.78 4.06 -5.11
N LEU A 196 -5.15 4.45 -3.89
CA LEU A 196 -4.29 4.39 -2.73
C LEU A 196 -4.73 3.20 -1.88
N GLU A 197 -3.84 2.24 -1.71
CA GLU A 197 -4.01 1.14 -0.78
C GLU A 197 -3.47 1.56 0.58
N ALA A 198 -4.22 1.34 1.64
CA ALA A 198 -3.81 1.56 3.02
C ALA A 198 -3.96 0.25 3.78
N VAL A 199 -2.87 -0.25 4.37
CA VAL A 199 -2.87 -1.51 5.11
C VAL A 199 -2.12 -1.33 6.42
N GLU A 200 -2.62 -1.93 7.50
CA GLU A 200 -1.83 -2.04 8.72
C GLU A 200 -0.91 -3.23 8.61
N SER A 201 0.40 -3.01 8.75
CA SER A 201 1.41 -4.06 8.67
C SER A 201 2.43 -3.90 9.78
N ASN A 202 2.70 -4.94 10.55
CA ASN A 202 3.83 -4.94 11.47
C ASN A 202 5.08 -5.56 10.83
N ASN A 203 5.07 -5.86 9.53
CA ASN A 203 6.25 -6.35 8.84
C ASN A 203 7.29 -5.22 8.78
N PRO A 204 8.47 -5.38 9.40
CA PRO A 204 9.48 -4.33 9.33
C PRO A 204 9.81 -3.97 7.88
N LEU A 205 9.89 -4.95 6.96
CA LEU A 205 10.33 -4.73 5.57
C LEU A 205 9.32 -3.96 4.70
N ASP A 206 8.14 -3.62 5.21
CA ASP A 206 7.13 -2.87 4.46
C ASP A 206 7.41 -1.35 4.40
N TYR A 207 8.37 -0.89 5.21
CA TYR A 207 8.66 0.52 5.45
C TYR A 207 10.00 0.95 4.83
N ASP A 208 10.04 1.10 3.50
CA ASP A 208 11.25 1.43 2.73
C ASP A 208 11.93 2.74 3.20
N SER A 209 13.19 2.66 3.66
CA SER A 209 13.96 3.80 4.17
C SER A 209 14.28 4.88 3.12
N GLY A 210 14.27 4.53 1.83
CA GLY A 210 14.45 5.48 0.73
C GLY A 210 13.18 6.27 0.40
N VAL A 211 12.02 5.78 0.82
CA VAL A 211 10.70 6.40 0.61
C VAL A 211 10.20 7.08 1.87
N GLN A 212 10.51 6.49 3.03
CA GLN A 212 10.03 6.88 4.35
C GLN A 212 11.23 7.25 5.22
N ILE A 213 11.52 8.54 5.30
CA ILE A 213 12.71 9.08 5.99
C ILE A 213 12.58 8.99 7.54
N ALA A 214 11.47 8.52 8.13
CA ALA A 214 11.43 8.26 9.58
C ALA A 214 12.30 7.08 9.94
N CYS A 215 13.04 7.22 11.05
CA CYS A 215 13.06 6.45 12.31
C CYS A 215 12.72 4.94 12.36
N VAL A 216 12.31 4.32 11.25
CA VAL A 216 11.78 2.97 11.09
C VAL A 216 12.89 2.02 10.59
N TYR A 217 14.13 2.48 10.40
CA TYR A 217 15.19 1.58 9.90
C TYR A 217 16.58 1.76 10.46
N LEU A 218 16.81 2.75 11.29
CA LEU A 218 17.99 2.68 12.12
C LEU A 218 17.52 2.01 13.41
N PRO A 219 17.89 0.73 13.68
CA PRO A 219 18.34 0.41 15.01
C PRO A 219 19.44 1.43 15.30
N ASN A 220 19.05 2.62 15.76
CA ASN A 220 19.99 3.46 16.44
C ASN A 220 20.46 2.56 17.59
N PRO A 221 21.77 2.26 17.72
CA PRO A 221 22.26 1.37 18.76
C PRO A 221 21.79 1.77 20.18
N HIS A 222 21.30 3.01 20.33
CA HIS A 222 20.72 3.53 21.56
C HIS A 222 19.20 3.36 21.73
N ARG A 223 18.42 2.87 20.74
CA ARG A 223 16.94 2.90 20.77
C ARG A 223 16.19 1.69 20.18
N ARG A 224 16.86 0.61 19.77
CA ARG A 224 16.24 -0.64 19.23
C ARG A 224 15.31 -0.47 18.00
N GLY A 225 15.21 0.72 17.40
CA GLY A 225 14.65 0.94 16.06
C GLY A 225 13.23 0.40 15.83
N ILE A 226 13.01 -0.15 14.63
CA ILE A 226 11.72 -0.69 14.15
C ILE A 226 11.16 -1.82 15.01
N TYR A 227 12.05 -2.54 15.69
CA TYR A 227 11.69 -3.70 16.52
C TYR A 227 10.67 -3.35 17.59
N ASN A 228 10.82 -2.20 18.23
CA ASN A 228 9.92 -1.80 19.31
C ASN A 228 8.52 -1.48 18.77
N TYR A 229 8.41 -0.91 17.57
CA TYR A 229 7.13 -0.62 16.95
C TYR A 229 6.42 -1.89 16.47
N CYS A 230 7.17 -2.82 15.86
CA CYS A 230 6.59 -4.06 15.31
C CYS A 230 6.10 -5.06 16.39
N ASN A 231 6.66 -5.00 17.60
CA ASN A 231 6.32 -5.90 18.70
C ASN A 231 5.21 -5.38 19.62
N ASP A 232 5.00 -4.07 19.69
CA ASP A 232 4.02 -3.47 20.60
C ASP A 232 2.71 -3.21 19.84
N GLU A 233 1.68 -4.01 20.16
CA GLU A 233 0.38 -3.98 19.49
C GLU A 233 -0.36 -2.64 19.60
N ARG A 234 0.05 -1.75 20.51
CA ARG A 234 -0.50 -0.40 20.59
C ARG A 234 -0.06 0.47 19.42
N PHE A 235 1.09 0.17 18.81
CA PHE A 235 1.46 0.79 17.56
C PHE A 235 0.61 0.26 16.42
N LYS A 236 0.04 1.19 15.67
CA LYS A 236 -0.60 0.92 14.38
C LYS A 236 0.31 1.51 13.33
N LEU A 237 0.98 0.62 12.59
CA LEU A 237 1.86 0.99 11.50
C LEU A 237 1.07 0.84 10.21
N ILE A 238 0.78 1.96 9.54
CA ILE A 238 0.00 1.98 8.32
C ILE A 238 0.92 2.22 7.14
N ARG A 239 0.91 1.31 6.16
CA ARG A 239 1.59 1.45 4.86
C ARG A 239 0.60 1.99 3.85
N TYR A 240 1.04 2.98 3.07
CA TYR A 240 0.29 3.52 1.93
C TYR A 240 0.99 3.18 0.62
N GLY A 241 0.26 2.56 -0.31
CA GLY A 241 0.77 2.10 -1.60
C GLY A 241 -0.03 2.62 -2.79
N VAL A 242 0.64 2.78 -3.93
CA VAL A 242 -0.01 3.03 -5.23
C VAL A 242 0.59 2.06 -6.25
N ASN A 243 -0.26 1.32 -6.95
CA ASN A 243 0.14 0.35 -7.96
C ASN A 243 1.18 -0.68 -7.42
N GLY A 244 0.95 -1.22 -6.23
CA GLY A 244 1.85 -2.18 -5.57
C GLY A 244 3.20 -1.61 -5.09
N ASN A 245 3.39 -0.29 -5.12
CA ASN A 245 4.59 0.36 -4.60
C ASN A 245 4.25 1.15 -3.35
N SER A 246 4.99 0.92 -2.26
CA SER A 246 4.91 1.76 -1.06
C SER A 246 5.33 3.18 -1.39
N ILE A 247 4.51 4.17 -1.04
CA ILE A 247 4.78 5.60 -1.27
C ILE A 247 4.89 6.40 0.03
N GLY A 248 4.40 5.86 1.14
CA GLY A 248 4.40 6.49 2.44
C GLY A 248 3.88 5.60 3.55
N SER A 249 3.90 6.11 4.77
CA SER A 249 3.42 5.44 5.98
C SER A 249 2.95 6.42 7.04
N ALA A 250 2.20 5.90 8.00
CA ALA A 250 1.88 6.57 9.24
C ALA A 250 2.26 5.68 10.43
N ILE A 251 2.84 6.31 11.47
CA ILE A 251 3.07 5.69 12.77
C ILE A 251 2.01 6.23 13.71
N CYS A 252 1.19 5.34 14.25
CA CYS A 252 0.17 5.69 15.22
C CYS A 252 0.31 4.87 16.49
N TYR A 253 -0.20 5.38 17.60
CA TYR A 253 -0.10 4.76 18.91
C TYR A 253 -1.42 4.91 19.67
N LEU A 254 -1.99 3.79 20.13
CA LEU A 254 -3.25 3.73 20.85
C LEU A 254 -3.01 3.48 22.35
N GLU A 255 -3.42 4.42 23.20
CA GLU A 255 -3.33 4.28 24.67
C GLU A 255 -4.52 4.98 25.33
N ASP A 256 -5.18 4.30 26.28
CA ASP A 256 -6.31 4.83 27.06
C ASP A 256 -7.44 5.47 26.21
N GLY A 257 -7.69 4.91 25.01
CA GLY A 257 -8.68 5.42 24.07
C GLY A 257 -8.25 6.68 23.30
N ASN A 258 -6.99 7.09 23.38
CA ASN A 258 -6.41 8.15 22.55
C ASN A 258 -5.63 7.52 21.40
N PHE A 259 -5.98 7.88 20.17
CA PHE A 259 -5.25 7.46 18.97
C PHE A 259 -4.29 8.58 18.54
N LEU A 260 -3.02 8.46 18.90
CA LEU A 260 -1.99 9.42 18.51
C LEU A 260 -1.48 9.08 17.11
N VAL A 261 -1.58 10.02 16.18
CA VAL A 261 -0.83 10.01 14.91
C VAL A 261 0.48 10.74 15.17
N ASP A 262 1.55 9.99 15.36
CA ASP A 262 2.86 10.54 15.75
C ASP A 262 3.58 11.17 14.55
N SER A 263 3.61 10.46 13.42
CA SER A 263 4.27 10.92 12.20
C SER A 263 3.63 10.32 10.94
N VAL A 264 3.61 11.10 9.86
CA VAL A 264 3.10 10.72 8.54
C VAL A 264 4.13 11.10 7.48
N LEU A 265 4.69 10.10 6.80
CA LEU A 265 5.89 10.23 5.98
C LEU A 265 5.76 9.54 4.64
N GLY A 266 6.59 9.95 3.69
CA GLY A 266 6.59 9.38 2.36
C GLY A 266 7.33 10.24 1.35
N HIS A 267 7.43 9.70 0.14
CA HIS A 267 8.10 10.32 -1.00
C HIS A 267 7.30 11.53 -1.52
N ARG A 268 7.90 12.34 -2.41
CA ARG A 268 7.25 13.52 -3.02
C ARG A 268 5.86 13.22 -3.62
N THR A 269 5.66 12.03 -4.16
CA THR A 269 4.37 11.59 -4.70
C THR A 269 3.28 11.53 -3.63
N PHE A 270 3.64 11.10 -2.42
CA PHE A 270 2.76 10.99 -1.27
C PHE A 270 2.38 12.38 -0.70
N SER A 271 3.25 13.39 -0.85
CA SER A 271 2.99 14.76 -0.38
C SER A 271 1.94 15.55 -1.19
N LYS A 272 1.16 14.89 -2.05
CA LYS A 272 0.08 15.53 -2.80
C LYS A 272 -1.12 15.73 -1.89
N GLU A 273 -1.72 16.92 -1.92
CA GLU A 273 -2.90 17.29 -1.12
C GLU A 273 -4.01 16.24 -1.15
N LYS A 274 -4.39 15.75 -2.34
CA LYS A 274 -5.42 14.71 -2.46
C LYS A 274 -5.09 13.41 -1.73
N ILE A 275 -3.80 13.03 -1.67
CA ILE A 275 -3.36 11.84 -0.93
C ILE A 275 -3.40 12.12 0.56
N PHE A 276 -2.98 13.31 0.99
CA PHE A 276 -3.11 13.71 2.40
C PHE A 276 -4.56 13.73 2.88
N ASP A 277 -5.51 14.16 2.05
CA ASP A 277 -6.93 14.12 2.41
C ASP A 277 -7.45 12.68 2.60
N VAL A 278 -6.97 11.75 1.76
CA VAL A 278 -7.26 10.32 1.91
C VAL A 278 -6.63 9.78 3.20
N VAL A 279 -5.34 10.07 3.43
CA VAL A 279 -4.60 9.61 4.62
C VAL A 279 -5.27 10.13 5.90
N TYR A 280 -5.65 11.40 5.95
CA TYR A 280 -6.38 11.98 7.08
C TYR A 280 -7.67 11.19 7.38
N LYS A 281 -8.48 10.91 6.35
CA LYS A 281 -9.73 10.16 6.50
C LYS A 281 -9.51 8.71 6.91
N ASP A 282 -8.53 8.03 6.31
CA ASP A 282 -8.15 6.67 6.67
C ASP A 282 -7.78 6.59 8.16
N LEU A 283 -6.92 7.49 8.64
CA LEU A 283 -6.50 7.54 10.03
C LEU A 283 -7.66 7.82 11.00
N VAL A 284 -8.55 8.75 10.66
CA VAL A 284 -9.77 9.02 11.43
C VAL A 284 -10.68 7.79 11.49
N ASN A 285 -10.89 7.10 10.37
CA ASN A 285 -11.72 5.90 10.31
C ASN A 285 -11.10 4.76 11.14
N ARG A 286 -9.78 4.55 11.02
CA ARG A 286 -9.07 3.55 11.83
C ARG A 286 -9.18 3.84 13.32
N ALA A 287 -9.04 5.10 13.75
CA ALA A 287 -9.21 5.46 15.15
C ALA A 287 -10.61 5.10 15.67
N LYS A 288 -11.66 5.32 14.87
CA LYS A 288 -13.04 4.91 15.20
C LYS A 288 -13.19 3.39 15.27
N GLU A 289 -12.62 2.65 14.33
CA GLU A 289 -12.63 1.17 14.31
C GLU A 289 -11.93 0.58 15.54
N TYR A 290 -10.90 1.27 16.03
CA TYR A 290 -10.22 0.93 17.28
C TYR A 290 -10.95 1.43 18.54
N ASN A 291 -12.18 1.94 18.40
CA ASN A 291 -12.98 2.50 19.49
C ASN A 291 -12.23 3.59 20.28
N ALA A 292 -11.37 4.36 19.61
CA ALA A 292 -10.74 5.51 20.24
C ALA A 292 -11.81 6.55 20.57
N LYS A 293 -11.64 7.22 21.70
CA LYS A 293 -12.46 8.39 22.08
C LYS A 293 -12.08 9.61 21.27
N ARG A 294 -10.82 9.70 20.84
CA ARG A 294 -10.30 10.81 20.04
C ARG A 294 -9.08 10.39 19.24
N ILE A 295 -8.82 11.14 18.17
CA ILE A 295 -7.57 11.08 17.40
C ILE A 295 -6.81 12.40 17.52
N ILE A 296 -5.49 12.31 17.63
CA ILE A 296 -4.60 13.44 17.90
C ILE A 296 -3.50 13.44 16.85
N PHE A 297 -3.42 14.49 16.04
CA PHE A 297 -2.36 14.65 15.05
C PHE A 297 -1.23 15.49 15.65
N ASN A 298 -0.09 14.86 15.94
CA ASN A 298 1.07 15.51 16.53
C ASN A 298 1.55 16.68 15.63
N MET A 299 1.66 17.88 16.19
CA MET A 299 2.14 19.05 15.47
C MET A 299 3.65 19.19 15.50
N ARG A 300 4.31 18.59 16.49
CA ARG A 300 5.76 18.71 16.69
C ARG A 300 6.45 17.65 15.84
N VAL A 301 6.56 17.97 14.56
CA VAL A 301 7.16 17.12 13.54
C VAL A 301 8.34 17.81 12.85
N LEU A 302 9.43 17.08 12.65
CA LEU A 302 10.69 17.69 12.19
C LEU A 302 10.85 17.66 10.65
N ASN A 303 10.31 16.64 10.00
CA ASN A 303 10.52 16.37 8.57
C ASN A 303 9.52 17.10 7.66
N ASP A 304 9.91 17.32 6.40
CA ASP A 304 9.12 18.07 5.40
C ASP A 304 7.75 17.46 5.10
N THR A 305 7.68 16.13 4.88
CA THR A 305 6.40 15.47 4.58
C THR A 305 5.41 15.57 5.75
N PRO A 306 5.79 15.28 7.01
CA PRO A 306 4.95 15.54 8.18
C PRO A 306 4.51 16.99 8.29
N LYS A 307 5.42 17.97 8.11
CA LYS A 307 5.07 19.40 8.16
C LYS A 307 3.98 19.75 7.15
N LYS A 308 4.14 19.31 5.90
CA LYS A 308 3.14 19.53 4.84
C LYS A 308 1.82 18.82 5.12
N PHE A 309 1.87 17.63 5.73
CA PHE A 309 0.65 16.93 6.15
C PHE A 309 -0.10 17.71 7.24
N ILE A 310 0.61 18.22 8.24
CA ILE A 310 0.03 19.07 9.29
C ILE A 310 -0.50 20.39 8.72
N GLU A 311 0.20 21.02 7.76
CA GLU A 311 -0.30 22.18 7.03
C GLU A 311 -1.59 21.86 6.25
N ASN A 312 -1.70 20.67 5.68
CA ASN A 312 -2.95 20.22 5.05
C ASN A 312 -4.06 20.05 6.10
N ILE A 313 -3.75 19.47 7.26
CA ILE A 313 -4.71 19.27 8.35
C ILE A 313 -5.30 20.60 8.85
N LYS A 314 -4.52 21.69 8.87
CA LYS A 314 -4.99 23.03 9.27
C LYS A 314 -6.22 23.49 8.50
N LYS A 315 -6.39 23.06 7.25
CA LYS A 315 -7.55 23.42 6.41
C LYS A 315 -8.87 22.89 6.96
N TYR A 316 -8.83 21.84 7.77
CA TYR A 316 -10.02 21.26 8.42
C TYR A 316 -10.47 22.01 9.68
N GLN A 317 -9.79 23.10 10.06
CA GLN A 317 -10.17 23.97 11.20
C GLN A 317 -10.37 23.20 12.51
N LEU A 318 -9.55 22.17 12.75
CA LEU A 318 -9.63 21.33 13.95
C LEU A 318 -9.19 22.09 15.20
N ASN A 319 -9.74 21.67 16.34
CA ASN A 319 -9.33 22.20 17.64
C ASN A 319 -7.88 21.82 17.94
N LEU A 320 -7.10 22.78 18.42
CA LEU A 320 -5.75 22.55 18.90
C LEU A 320 -5.80 22.33 20.41
N ASP A 321 -5.22 21.24 20.86
CA ASP A 321 -5.19 20.90 22.29
C ASP A 321 -3.79 20.41 22.70
N LYS A 322 -3.50 20.55 24.00
CA LYS A 322 -2.33 19.96 24.64
C LYS A 322 -2.79 18.81 25.52
N ILE A 323 -2.65 17.60 25.01
CA ILE A 323 -3.10 16.38 25.68
C ILE A 323 -1.90 15.72 26.36
N LYS A 324 -1.99 15.56 27.68
CA LYS A 324 -1.03 14.73 28.40
C LYS A 324 -1.41 13.27 28.21
N MET A 325 -0.62 12.53 27.43
CA MET A 325 -0.76 11.08 27.25
C MET A 325 0.36 10.38 28.02
N PRO A 326 0.06 9.39 28.88
CA PRO A 326 1.09 8.52 29.44
C PRO A 326 1.59 7.57 28.34
N LEU A 327 2.62 8.00 27.60
CA LEU A 327 3.21 7.21 26.51
C LEU A 327 4.05 6.06 27.10
N ASN A 328 3.38 4.93 27.37
CA ASN A 328 4.01 3.75 27.96
C ASN A 328 4.66 2.86 26.90
N THR A 329 5.65 3.37 26.17
CA THR A 329 6.30 2.59 25.10
C THR A 329 7.82 2.68 25.14
N ASP A 330 8.45 1.59 24.72
CA ASP A 330 9.87 1.49 24.41
C ASP A 330 10.19 2.01 23.00
N GLY A 331 9.18 2.19 22.15
CA GLY A 331 9.32 2.82 20.84
C GLY A 331 9.64 4.31 20.96
N TYR A 332 10.43 4.84 20.03
CA TYR A 332 10.64 6.29 19.96
C TYR A 332 9.42 6.96 19.34
N LEU A 333 8.89 7.99 19.99
CA LEU A 333 7.84 8.84 19.44
C LEU A 333 8.41 10.25 19.24
N GLU A 334 8.03 10.92 18.14
CA GLU A 334 8.31 12.36 17.98
C GLU A 334 7.56 13.18 19.04
N ALA A 335 6.41 12.68 19.50
CA ALA A 335 5.67 13.22 20.63
C ALA A 335 6.44 13.11 21.95
N SER A 336 6.38 14.17 22.77
CA SER A 336 7.00 14.16 24.11
C SER A 336 6.20 13.31 25.09
N LYS A 337 6.91 12.55 25.94
CA LYS A 337 6.31 11.78 27.05
C LYS A 337 5.60 12.65 28.08
N GLU A 338 5.94 13.94 28.18
CA GLU A 338 5.29 14.87 29.10
C GLU A 338 3.96 15.41 28.56
N GLY A 339 3.67 15.18 27.27
CA GLY A 339 2.41 15.54 26.63
C GLY A 339 2.58 15.89 25.15
N VAL A 340 1.49 15.73 24.40
CA VAL A 340 1.38 15.96 22.97
C VAL A 340 0.64 17.26 22.72
N GLN A 341 1.16 18.10 21.83
CA GLN A 341 0.43 19.23 21.28
C GLN A 341 -0.01 18.85 19.87
N GLY A 342 -1.32 18.87 19.61
CA GLY A 342 -1.88 18.28 18.40
C GLY A 342 -3.20 18.90 17.94
N TYR A 343 -3.56 18.63 16.69
CA TYR A 343 -4.94 18.83 16.22
C TYR A 343 -5.78 17.65 16.65
N VAL A 344 -6.95 17.91 17.22
CA VAL A 344 -7.80 16.88 17.84
C VAL A 344 -9.12 16.76 17.11
N VAL A 345 -9.53 15.51 16.88
CA VAL A 345 -10.92 15.17 16.54
C VAL A 345 -11.46 14.32 17.68
N ASP A 346 -12.48 14.84 18.38
CA ASP A 346 -13.15 14.13 19.46
C ASP A 346 -14.33 13.32 18.91
N PHE A 347 -14.44 12.07 19.35
CA PHE A 347 -15.51 11.15 19.00
C PHE A 347 -16.45 10.88 20.18
N SER A 348 -16.13 11.34 21.40
CA SER A 348 -16.93 11.07 22.60
C SER A 348 -18.34 11.63 22.55
N ASP A 349 -18.62 12.56 21.65
CA ASP A 349 -19.93 13.19 21.47
C ASP A 349 -20.85 12.45 20.47
N THR A 350 -20.43 11.32 19.89
CA THR A 350 -21.23 10.61 18.87
C THR A 350 -22.26 9.60 19.41
N THR A 351 -22.41 9.49 20.74
CA THR A 351 -23.47 8.71 21.40
C THR A 351 -24.63 9.58 21.92
N LYS A 352 -25.17 10.47 21.09
CA LYS A 352 -26.44 11.16 21.37
C LYS A 352 -27.51 10.81 20.36
#